data_AF-A0A2S9F965-F1
#
_entry.id   AF-A0A2S9F965-F1
#
_cell.length_a   1.000
_cell.length_b   1.000
_cell.length_c   1.000
_cell.angle_alpha   90.00
_cell.angle_beta   90.00
_cell.angle_gamma   90.00
#
_symmetry.space_group_name_H-M   'P 1'
#
loop_
_entity.id
_entity.type
_entity.pdbx_description
1 polymer ?
#
loop_
_entity_poly.entity_id
_entity_poly.type
_entity_poly.pdbx_seq_one_letter_code
_entity_poly.pdbx_strand_id
1 'polypeptide(L)'
;GKAFGGFGVQPAAGVLTYVSRGTDDDAEGVLAGLGLRGQIERIPGGADGPGWDTVKVTVSKDDLKRVPESRVHTALEASLNCEVRIIGV
;
A
#
# COMPACT_ATOMS: atom_id res chain seq x y z
N GLY A 1 -13.70 30.64 28.53
CA GLY A 1 -13.05 30.49 27.22
C GLY A 1 -14.04 29.86 26.27
N LYS A 2 -14.22 30.44 25.08
CA LYS A 2 -15.12 29.91 24.03
C LYS A 2 -14.56 28.60 23.47
N ALA A 3 -15.33 27.52 23.58
CA ALA A 3 -15.21 26.39 22.67
C ALA A 3 -16.01 26.73 21.41
N PHE A 4 -15.37 26.70 20.25
CA PHE A 4 -16.04 26.96 18.98
C PHE A 4 -17.07 25.86 18.72
N GLY A 5 -18.29 26.28 18.36
CA GLY A 5 -19.36 25.40 17.86
C GLY A 5 -18.88 24.66 16.61
N GLY A 6 -19.47 23.53 16.25
CA GLY A 6 -20.90 23.29 16.22
C GLY A 6 -21.21 22.84 14.81
N PHE A 7 -20.85 21.59 14.49
CA PHE A 7 -21.40 20.87 13.36
C PHE A 7 -22.17 19.70 13.94
N GLY A 8 -23.47 19.89 14.11
CA GLY A 8 -24.43 18.85 14.47
C GLY A 8 -24.61 17.84 13.34
N VAL A 9 -23.52 17.22 12.88
CA VAL A 9 -23.56 16.01 12.07
C VAL A 9 -23.17 14.90 13.04
N GLN A 10 -24.16 14.28 13.67
CA GLN A 10 -23.95 12.94 14.20
C GLN A 10 -23.57 12.06 13.01
N PRO A 11 -22.38 11.43 12.99
CA PRO A 11 -22.03 10.54 11.89
C PRO A 11 -23.11 9.46 11.83
N ALA A 12 -23.88 9.45 10.74
CA ALA A 12 -24.86 8.41 10.51
C ALA A 12 -24.09 7.09 10.42
N ALA A 13 -24.26 6.23 11.43
CA ALA A 13 -23.78 4.86 11.36
C ALA A 13 -24.44 4.21 10.14
N GLY A 14 -23.67 3.93 9.09
CA GLY A 14 -24.22 3.33 7.87
C GLY A 14 -23.39 3.44 6.60
N VAL A 15 -22.29 4.20 6.56
CA VAL A 15 -21.41 4.20 5.38
C VAL A 15 -20.36 3.10 5.53
N LEU A 16 -20.64 1.93 4.96
CA LEU A 16 -19.63 0.90 4.75
C LEU A 16 -18.78 1.30 3.54
N THR A 17 -17.56 1.77 3.79
CA THR A 17 -16.58 2.00 2.72
C THR A 17 -15.87 0.70 2.41
N TYR A 18 -16.10 0.14 1.22
CA TYR A 18 -15.31 -0.98 0.73
C TYR A 18 -13.97 -0.46 0.22
N VAL A 19 -12.86 -0.88 0.84
CA VAL A 19 -11.52 -0.57 0.35
C VAL A 19 -11.07 -1.70 -0.56
N SER A 20 -10.87 -1.39 -1.85
CA SER A 20 -10.23 -2.32 -2.78
C SER A 20 -8.76 -2.45 -2.41
N ARG A 21 -8.30 -3.68 -2.13
CA ARG A 21 -6.89 -3.99 -1.90
C ARG A 21 -6.37 -4.77 -3.10
N GLY A 22 -5.28 -4.31 -3.69
CA GLY A 22 -4.62 -5.04 -4.78
C GLY A 22 -3.99 -6.33 -4.27
N THR A 23 -4.00 -7.33 -5.13
CA THR A 23 -3.48 -8.69 -4.94
C THR A 23 -1.97 -8.76 -5.18
N ASP A 24 -1.38 -9.93 -4.96
CA ASP A 24 0.03 -10.15 -5.29
C ASP A 24 0.25 -10.14 -6.81
N ASP A 25 -0.73 -10.58 -7.60
CA ASP A 25 -0.70 -10.50 -9.07
C ASP A 25 -0.64 -9.04 -9.56
N ASP A 26 -1.32 -8.12 -8.86
CA ASP A 26 -1.23 -6.68 -9.18
C ASP A 26 0.19 -6.15 -8.91
N ALA A 27 0.84 -6.62 -7.85
CA ALA A 27 2.23 -6.27 -7.54
C ALA A 27 3.19 -6.83 -8.59
N GLU A 28 3.00 -8.08 -9.02
CA GLU A 28 3.76 -8.69 -10.11
C GLU A 28 3.59 -7.92 -11.43
N GLY A 29 2.35 -7.51 -11.74
CA GLY A 29 2.03 -6.72 -12.91
C GLY A 29 2.75 -5.36 -12.92
N VAL A 30 2.78 -4.67 -11.78
CA VAL A 30 3.53 -3.41 -11.63
C VAL A 30 5.03 -3.62 -11.82
N LEU A 31 5.62 -4.65 -11.21
CA LEU A 31 7.04 -4.95 -11.38
C LEU A 31 7.38 -5.29 -12.84
N ALA A 32 6.58 -6.12 -13.49
CA ALA A 32 6.74 -6.46 -14.90
C ALA A 32 6.62 -5.22 -15.80
N GLY A 33 5.67 -4.34 -15.54
CA GLY A 33 5.49 -3.07 -16.26
C GLY A 33 6.68 -2.11 -16.12
N LEU A 34 7.42 -2.19 -15.02
CA LEU A 34 8.67 -1.46 -14.80
C LEU A 34 9.92 -2.20 -15.33
N GLY A 35 9.75 -3.41 -15.88
CA GLY A 35 10.86 -4.25 -16.33
C GLY A 35 11.68 -4.85 -15.19
N LEU A 36 11.07 -4.98 -14.01
CA LEU A 36 11.69 -5.50 -12.79
C LEU A 36 11.20 -6.91 -12.49
N ARG A 37 12.00 -7.64 -11.69
CA ARG A 37 11.61 -8.89 -11.05
C ARG A 37 11.85 -8.75 -9.55
N GLY A 38 10.97 -9.30 -8.74
CA GLY A 38 11.11 -9.24 -7.30
C GLY A 38 10.33 -10.35 -6.61
N GLN A 39 10.62 -10.53 -5.32
CA GLN A 39 9.84 -11.40 -4.45
C GLN A 39 8.83 -10.56 -3.68
N ILE A 40 7.60 -11.04 -3.60
CA ILE A 40 6.49 -10.38 -2.92
C ILE A 40 6.16 -11.19 -1.67
N GLU A 41 6.13 -10.54 -0.52
CA GLU A 41 5.68 -11.12 0.75
C GLU A 41 4.59 -10.20 1.33
N ARG A 42 3.38 -10.73 1.45
CA ARG A 42 2.26 -10.03 2.09
C ARG A 42 2.14 -10.41 3.55
N ILE A 43 2.13 -9.40 4.41
CA ILE A 43 1.90 -9.54 5.84
C ILE A 43 0.50 -9.00 6.12
N PRO A 44 -0.47 -9.87 6.46
CA PRO A 44 -1.81 -9.41 6.74
C PRO A 44 -1.84 -8.57 8.02
N GLY A 45 -2.62 -7.48 7.99
CA GLY A 45 -3.00 -6.79 9.22
C GLY A 45 -3.87 -7.72 10.07
N GLY A 46 -3.42 -8.05 11.28
CA GLY A 46 -4.01 -9.11 12.12
C GLY A 46 -5.49 -8.89 12.53
N ALA A 47 -6.10 -9.94 13.10
CA ALA A 47 -7.52 -10.00 13.46
C ALA A 47 -7.95 -9.06 14.62
N ASP A 48 -7.00 -8.54 15.39
CA ASP A 48 -7.25 -7.86 16.68
C ASP A 48 -6.92 -6.35 16.69
N GLY A 49 -6.71 -5.72 15.52
CA GLY A 49 -6.45 -4.28 15.44
C GLY A 49 -6.62 -3.70 14.02
N PRO A 50 -6.68 -2.36 13.86
CA PRO A 50 -6.92 -1.70 12.57
C PRO A 50 -5.68 -1.70 11.66
N GLY A 51 -4.97 -2.83 11.57
CA GLY A 51 -3.79 -2.99 10.73
C GLY A 51 -4.18 -3.13 9.25
N TRP A 52 -3.54 -2.34 8.39
CA TRP A 52 -3.58 -2.55 6.95
C TRP A 52 -2.55 -3.62 6.58
N ASP A 53 -2.77 -4.31 5.46
CA ASP A 53 -1.76 -5.25 4.95
C ASP A 53 -0.48 -4.48 4.63
N THR A 54 0.67 -5.08 4.90
CA THR A 54 1.96 -4.56 4.43
C THR A 54 2.51 -5.51 3.39
N VAL A 55 2.92 -4.98 2.24
CA VAL A 55 3.56 -5.75 1.18
C VAL A 55 5.05 -5.41 1.16
N LYS A 56 5.89 -6.42 1.40
CA LYS A 56 7.33 -6.32 1.21
C LYS A 56 7.68 -6.77 -0.18
N VAL A 57 8.50 -5.98 -0.87
CA VAL A 57 8.98 -6.27 -2.20
C VAL A 57 10.50 -6.27 -2.21
N THR A 58 11.08 -7.44 -2.44
CA THR A 58 12.53 -7.62 -2.53
C THR A 58 12.95 -7.59 -3.99
N VAL A 59 13.82 -6.66 -4.34
CA VAL A 59 14.32 -6.44 -5.72
C VAL A 59 15.83 -6.29 -5.71
N SER A 60 16.48 -6.55 -6.85
CA SER A 60 17.94 -6.42 -6.92
C SER A 60 18.38 -4.96 -6.83
N LYS A 61 19.55 -4.70 -6.24
CA LYS A 61 20.13 -3.34 -6.24
C LYS A 61 20.45 -2.82 -7.64
N ASP A 62 20.78 -3.70 -8.58
CA ASP A 62 21.04 -3.29 -9.97
C ASP A 62 19.76 -2.84 -10.68
N ASP A 63 18.62 -3.45 -10.34
CA ASP A 63 17.31 -2.98 -10.78
C ASP A 63 16.97 -1.60 -10.22
N LEU A 64 17.24 -1.37 -8.93
CA LEU A 64 16.99 -0.09 -8.28
C LEU A 64 17.89 1.06 -8.79
N LYS A 65 19.02 0.75 -9.43
CA LYS A 65 19.83 1.74 -10.16
C LYS A 65 19.18 2.16 -11.48
N ARG A 66 18.43 1.26 -12.12
CA ARG A 66 17.75 1.51 -13.41
C ARG A 66 16.39 2.15 -13.22
N VAL A 67 15.65 1.72 -12.20
CA VAL A 67 14.33 2.23 -11.82
C VAL A 67 14.40 2.73 -10.37
N PRO A 68 14.27 4.04 -10.12
CA PRO A 68 14.37 4.58 -8.77
C PRO A 68 13.37 3.94 -7.81
N GLU A 69 13.82 3.66 -6.58
CA GLU A 69 13.00 3.07 -5.52
C GLU A 69 11.68 3.82 -5.32
N SER A 70 11.70 5.15 -5.30
CA SER A 70 10.49 5.99 -5.15
C SER A 70 9.46 5.76 -6.25
N ARG A 71 9.89 5.47 -7.49
CA ARG A 71 9.00 5.17 -8.61
C ARG A 71 8.34 3.80 -8.45
N VAL A 72 9.12 2.81 -8.02
CA VAL A 72 8.61 1.47 -7.71
C VAL A 72 7.61 1.55 -6.57
N HIS A 73 7.95 2.29 -5.51
CA HIS A 73 7.14 2.46 -4.31
C HIS A 73 5.80 3.13 -4.63
N THR A 74 5.83 4.27 -5.32
CA THR A 74 4.62 5.00 -5.73
C THR A 74 3.69 4.13 -6.59
N ALA A 75 4.25 3.38 -7.55
CA ALA A 75 3.46 2.53 -8.44
C ALA A 75 2.77 1.39 -7.68
N LEU A 76 3.49 0.75 -6.74
CA LEU A 76 2.95 -0.31 -5.92
C LEU A 76 1.92 0.20 -4.92
N GLU A 77 2.16 1.31 -4.22
CA GLU A 77 1.19 1.89 -3.27
C GLU A 77 -0.12 2.26 -3.97
N ALA A 78 -0.03 2.87 -5.16
CA ALA A 78 -1.20 3.24 -5.95
C ALA A 78 -2.01 2.00 -6.40
N SER A 79 -1.33 0.91 -6.76
CA SER A 79 -1.98 -0.31 -7.25
C SER A 79 -2.52 -1.19 -6.13
N LEU A 80 -1.84 -1.25 -4.98
CA LEU A 80 -2.15 -2.17 -3.90
C LEU A 80 -3.05 -1.57 -2.82
N ASN A 81 -3.08 -0.24 -2.70
CA ASN A 81 -3.82 0.49 -1.66
C ASN A 81 -3.44 0.03 -0.24
N CYS A 82 -2.16 -0.26 -0.02
CA CYS A 82 -1.62 -0.74 1.25
C CYS A 82 -0.20 -0.21 1.46
N GLU A 83 0.34 -0.38 2.66
CA GLU A 83 1.73 -0.01 2.94
C GLU A 83 2.68 -0.91 2.11
N VAL A 84 3.65 -0.30 1.45
CA VAL A 84 4.67 -1.01 0.67
C VAL A 84 6.06 -0.74 1.24
N ARG A 85 6.88 -1.79 1.34
CA ARG A 85 8.30 -1.68 1.73
C ARG A 85 9.19 -2.31 0.68
N ILE A 86 10.15 -1.55 0.17
CA ILE A 86 11.12 -2.04 -0.80
C ILE A 86 12.41 -2.45 -0.09
N ILE A 87 12.91 -3.64 -0.45
CA ILE A 87 14.16 -4.19 0.08
C ILE A 87 15.10 -4.44 -1.11
N GLY A 88 16.19 -3.66 -1.18
CA GLY A 88 17.24 -3.87 -2.17
C GLY A 88 18.24 -4.93 -1.71
N VAL A 89 18.36 -6.03 -2.45
CA VAL A 89 19.35 -7.10 -2.22
C VAL A 89 20.54 -7.01 -3.17
#